data_AF-A0A920FH62-F1
#
_entry.id   AF-A0A920FH62-F1
#
_cell.length_a   1.000
_cell.length_b   1.000
_cell.length_c   1.000
_cell.angle_alpha   90.00
_cell.angle_beta   90.00
_cell.angle_gamma   90.00
#
_symmetry.space_group_name_H-M   'P 1'
#
loop_
_entity.id
_entity.type
_entity.pdbx_description
1 polymer ?
#
loop_
_entity_poly.entity_id
_entity_poly.type
_entity_poly.pdbx_seq_one_letter_code
_entity_poly.pdbx_strand_id
1 'polypeptide(L)'
;MQNVNFISNAKLRASYGVTGNNSIPNFISLEQAGAQNYVVGGNQIVNGATITNINNPDLTWETTTQSDIGLSIGFFKDRLNLEMDYYIKNTKDLLLQVPVPATSGYSTIWQNIGEVENKGFEFTTIAS
;
A
#
# COMPACT_ATOMS: atom_id res chain seq x y z
N MET A 1 12.58 26.00 -28.03
CA MET A 1 11.66 27.15 -27.99
C MET A 1 12.47 28.38 -28.30
N GLN A 2 12.25 29.05 -29.44
CA GLN A 2 13.17 30.13 -29.89
C GLN A 2 12.58 31.56 -29.79
N ASN A 3 11.33 31.73 -29.33
CA ASN A 3 10.65 33.03 -29.31
C ASN A 3 9.92 33.36 -27.99
N VAL A 4 10.24 32.69 -26.88
CA VAL A 4 9.56 32.94 -25.59
C VAL A 4 10.57 33.41 -24.54
N ASN A 5 10.85 34.71 -24.53
CA ASN A 5 11.94 35.31 -23.73
C ASN A 5 11.73 35.23 -22.20
N PHE A 6 10.50 34.99 -21.73
CA PHE A 6 10.19 34.88 -20.30
C PHE A 6 10.28 33.45 -19.77
N ILE A 7 10.25 32.42 -20.63
CA ILE A 7 10.42 31.02 -20.26
C ILE A 7 11.90 30.68 -20.38
N SER A 8 12.48 30.25 -19.27
CA SER A 8 13.88 29.85 -19.18
C SER A 8 14.05 28.39 -19.57
N ASN A 9 13.15 27.54 -19.08
CA ASN A 9 13.12 26.12 -19.41
C ASN A 9 11.68 25.58 -19.29
N ALA A 10 11.42 24.46 -19.98
CA ALA A 10 10.22 23.67 -19.74
C ALA A 10 10.51 22.19 -20.00
N LYS A 11 10.04 21.32 -19.11
CA LYS A 11 10.24 19.87 -19.16
C LYS A 11 8.92 19.16 -18.89
N LEU A 12 8.52 18.30 -19.84
CA LEU A 12 7.42 17.37 -19.67
C LEU A 12 7.98 16.01 -19.20
N ARG A 13 7.31 15.37 -18.24
CA ARG A 13 7.64 14.07 -17.66
C ARG A 13 6.40 13.18 -17.71
N ALA A 14 6.59 11.90 -17.95
CA ALA A 14 5.55 10.88 -17.77
C ALA A 14 6.19 9.61 -17.23
N SER A 15 5.54 8.94 -16.28
CA SER A 15 5.99 7.68 -15.69
C SER A 15 4.85 6.68 -15.55
N TYR A 16 5.20 5.40 -15.60
CA TYR A 16 4.33 4.28 -15.29
C TYR A 16 5.17 3.24 -14.53
N GLY A 17 4.66 2.74 -13.42
CA GLY A 17 5.36 1.76 -12.60
C GLY A 17 4.40 0.83 -11.86
N VAL A 18 4.87 -0.39 -11.59
CA VAL A 18 4.17 -1.37 -10.76
C VAL A 18 5.09 -1.73 -9.59
N THR A 19 4.57 -1.61 -8.37
CA THR A 19 5.26 -1.97 -7.14
C THR A 19 4.44 -2.98 -6.35
N GLY A 20 5.11 -3.85 -5.61
CA GLY A 20 4.47 -4.85 -4.77
C GLY A 20 4.76 -4.61 -3.30
N ASN A 21 3.81 -4.95 -2.43
CA ASN A 21 3.90 -4.82 -0.98
C ASN A 21 3.61 -6.17 -0.30
N ASN A 22 4.52 -6.59 0.58
CA ASN A 22 4.41 -7.80 1.40
C ASN A 22 4.56 -7.49 2.90
N SER A 23 4.19 -6.27 3.33
CA SER A 23 4.30 -5.81 4.73
C SER A 23 3.25 -6.47 5.64
N ILE A 24 3.35 -7.79 5.77
CA ILE A 24 2.52 -8.67 6.58
C ILE A 24 3.40 -9.49 7.52
N PRO A 25 2.87 -9.98 8.66
CA PRO A 25 3.62 -10.87 9.54
C PRO A 25 4.09 -12.13 8.80
N ASN A 26 5.23 -12.68 9.20
CA ASN A 26 5.76 -13.89 8.57
C ASN A 26 4.83 -15.10 8.81
N PHE A 27 4.85 -16.05 7.88
CA PHE A 27 4.16 -17.35 7.97
C PHE A 27 2.62 -17.29 8.03
N ILE A 28 1.99 -16.14 7.76
CA ILE A 28 0.52 -16.03 7.78
C ILE A 28 -0.19 -16.78 6.65
N SER A 29 0.53 -17.25 5.63
CA SER A 29 -0.01 -18.18 4.63
C SER A 29 -0.12 -19.61 5.15
N LEU A 30 0.55 -19.95 6.26
CA LEU A 30 0.56 -21.27 6.87
C LEU A 30 -0.41 -21.33 8.05
N GLU A 31 -0.96 -22.51 8.30
CA GLU A 31 -1.65 -22.79 9.55
C GLU A 31 -0.64 -22.77 10.71
N GLN A 32 -0.97 -22.07 11.80
CA GLN A 32 -0.09 -21.94 12.95
C GLN A 32 -0.82 -22.31 14.25
N ALA A 33 -0.12 -23.03 15.12
CA ALA A 33 -0.57 -23.28 16.49
C ALA A 33 0.24 -22.43 17.48
N GLY A 34 -0.44 -21.89 18.47
CA GLY A 34 0.16 -21.12 19.58
C GLY A 34 -0.24 -21.69 20.93
N ALA A 35 0.56 -21.37 21.95
CA ALA A 35 0.25 -21.76 23.32
C ALA A 35 -0.99 -21.01 23.82
N GLN A 36 -1.95 -21.75 24.38
CA GLN A 36 -3.13 -21.21 25.05
C GLN A 36 -3.36 -22.01 26.33
N ASN A 37 -2.83 -21.49 27.43
CA ASN A 37 -2.94 -22.16 28.73
C ASN A 37 -4.34 -21.99 29.32
N TYR A 38 -4.76 -22.96 30.11
CA TYR A 38 -6.07 -22.98 30.75
C TYR A 38 -5.95 -23.28 32.24
N VAL A 39 -6.82 -22.67 33.07
CA VAL A 39 -6.87 -22.94 34.51
C VAL A 39 -7.84 -24.08 34.77
N VAL A 40 -7.33 -25.22 35.22
CA VAL A 40 -8.13 -26.38 35.61
C VAL A 40 -8.25 -26.42 37.14
N GLY A 41 -9.46 -26.67 37.65
CA GLY A 41 -9.69 -26.86 39.09
C GLY A 41 -9.43 -25.62 39.96
N GLY A 42 -9.46 -24.41 39.38
CA GLY A 42 -9.38 -23.13 40.11
C GLY A 42 -7.99 -22.63 40.48
N ASN A 43 -6.96 -23.50 40.48
CA ASN A 43 -5.62 -23.11 40.94
C ASN A 43 -4.45 -23.68 40.10
N GLN A 44 -4.70 -24.53 39.10
CA GLN A 44 -3.64 -25.13 38.30
C GLN A 44 -3.67 -24.62 36.86
N ILE A 45 -2.58 -23.95 36.44
CA ILE A 45 -2.36 -23.61 35.03
C ILE A 45 -1.86 -24.86 34.30
N VAL A 46 -2.58 -25.27 33.26
CA VAL A 46 -2.21 -26.38 32.39
C VAL A 46 -1.86 -25.81 31.02
N ASN A 47 -0.77 -26.31 30.43
CA ASN A 47 -0.39 -25.92 29.08
C ASN A 47 -1.42 -26.43 28.08
N GLY A 48 -1.86 -25.54 27.20
CA GLY A 48 -2.74 -25.87 26.08
C GLY A 48 -2.22 -25.27 24.79
N ALA A 49 -2.81 -25.67 23.68
CA ALA A 49 -2.51 -25.14 22.36
C ALA A 49 -3.81 -24.84 21.63
N THR A 50 -3.76 -23.81 20.79
CA THR A 50 -4.85 -23.42 19.90
C THR A 50 -4.29 -23.09 18.53
N ILE A 51 -5.11 -23.14 17.50
CA ILE A 51 -4.75 -22.61 16.19
C ILE A 51 -4.89 -21.09 16.24
N THR A 52 -3.81 -20.37 15.93
CA THR A 52 -3.75 -18.91 15.97
C THR A 52 -3.90 -18.27 14.59
N ASN A 53 -3.68 -19.04 13.52
CA ASN A 53 -3.84 -18.60 12.14
C ASN A 53 -4.26 -19.77 11.24
N ILE A 54 -5.15 -19.50 10.29
CA ILE A 54 -5.57 -20.47 9.27
C ILE A 54 -4.68 -20.30 8.03
N ASN A 55 -4.43 -21.40 7.32
CA ASN A 55 -3.71 -21.33 6.04
C ASN A 55 -4.51 -20.55 4.98
N ASN A 56 -3.79 -19.79 4.16
CA ASN A 56 -4.30 -19.26 2.91
C ASN A 56 -3.23 -19.48 1.82
N PRO A 57 -3.36 -20.55 1.00
CA PRO A 57 -2.38 -20.88 -0.03
C PRO A 57 -2.40 -19.89 -1.21
N ASP A 58 -3.49 -19.14 -1.37
CA ASP A 58 -3.68 -18.17 -2.46
C ASP A 58 -3.19 -16.76 -2.07
N LEU A 59 -2.55 -16.61 -0.89
CA LEU A 59 -2.04 -15.34 -0.42
C LEU A 59 -0.85 -14.88 -1.28
N THR A 60 -0.99 -13.72 -1.89
CA THR A 60 -0.01 -13.10 -2.80
C THR A 60 0.29 -11.66 -2.36
N TRP A 61 1.16 -10.96 -3.09
CA TRP A 61 1.54 -9.58 -2.76
C TRP A 61 0.43 -8.60 -3.15
N GLU A 62 0.22 -7.58 -2.32
CA GLU A 62 -0.57 -6.41 -2.71
C GLU A 62 0.18 -5.67 -3.84
N THR A 63 -0.53 -5.29 -4.90
CA THR A 63 0.09 -4.70 -6.09
C THR A 63 -0.40 -3.29 -6.31
N THR A 64 0.52 -2.32 -6.40
CA THR A 64 0.21 -0.93 -6.74
C THR A 64 0.71 -0.58 -8.13
N THR A 65 -0.20 -0.13 -8.99
CA THR A 65 0.12 0.49 -10.28
C THR A 65 0.05 2.01 -10.15
N GLN A 66 1.10 2.71 -10.55
CA GLN A 66 1.17 4.17 -10.52
C GLN A 66 1.47 4.73 -11.91
N SER A 67 0.75 5.78 -12.28
CA SER A 67 0.99 6.59 -13.49
C SER A 67 1.07 8.05 -13.10
N ASP A 68 2.06 8.77 -13.64
CA ASP A 68 2.24 10.19 -13.37
C ASP A 68 2.53 10.96 -14.66
N ILE A 69 2.02 12.18 -14.73
CA ILE A 69 2.35 13.17 -15.76
C ILE A 69 2.72 14.48 -15.09
N GLY A 70 3.88 15.02 -15.45
CA GLY A 70 4.48 16.16 -14.79
C GLY A 70 4.97 17.22 -15.77
N LEU A 71 4.85 18.48 -15.38
CA LEU A 71 5.33 19.63 -16.12
C LEU A 71 6.11 20.55 -15.19
N SER A 72 7.40 20.75 -15.48
CA SER A 72 8.25 21.74 -14.83
C SER A 72 8.49 22.91 -15.78
N ILE A 73 8.30 24.15 -15.33
CA ILE A 73 8.57 25.37 -16.10
C ILE A 73 9.35 26.35 -15.24
N GLY A 74 10.49 26.83 -15.76
CA GLY A 74 11.27 27.93 -15.18
C GLY A 74 11.02 29.24 -15.92
N PHE A 75 10.86 30.33 -15.17
CA PHE A 75 10.60 31.68 -15.68
C PHE A 75 11.67 32.68 -15.24
N PHE A 76 11.87 33.73 -16.05
CA PHE A 76 12.70 34.90 -15.73
C PHE A 76 14.14 34.58 -15.28
N LYS A 77 14.84 33.72 -16.01
CA LYS A 77 16.15 33.14 -15.66
C LYS A 77 16.06 32.31 -14.37
N ASP A 78 15.08 31.41 -14.33
CA ASP A 78 14.79 30.46 -13.24
C ASP A 78 14.52 31.11 -11.87
N ARG A 79 14.15 32.39 -11.84
CA ARG A 79 13.76 33.12 -10.61
C ARG A 79 12.41 32.71 -10.06
N LEU A 80 11.57 32.14 -10.93
CA LEU A 80 10.31 31.53 -10.56
C LEU A 80 10.23 30.16 -11.24
N ASN A 81 10.09 29.11 -10.45
CA ASN A 81 9.92 27.75 -10.93
C ASN A 81 8.53 27.26 -10.53
N LEU A 82 7.85 26.64 -11.47
CA LEU A 82 6.57 25.98 -11.29
C LEU A 82 6.74 24.50 -11.63
N GLU A 83 6.33 23.63 -10.71
CA GLU A 83 6.16 22.20 -10.96
C GLU A 83 4.69 21.85 -10.77
N MET A 84 4.14 21.10 -11.71
CA MET A 84 2.78 20.58 -11.65
C MET A 84 2.84 19.10 -11.99
N ASP A 85 2.22 18.26 -11.19
CA ASP A 85 2.18 16.83 -11.41
C ASP A 85 0.74 16.32 -11.20
N TYR A 86 0.31 15.38 -12.02
CA TYR A 86 -0.93 14.64 -11.86
C TYR A 86 -0.60 13.16 -11.78
N TYR A 87 -1.12 12.50 -10.76
CA TYR A 87 -0.89 11.09 -10.52
C TYR A 87 -2.19 10.31 -10.39
N ILE A 88 -2.13 9.04 -10.77
CA ILE A 88 -3.13 8.02 -10.47
C ILE A 88 -2.40 6.80 -9.93
N LYS A 89 -2.79 6.34 -8.75
CA LYS A 89 -2.24 5.19 -8.05
C LYS A 89 -3.37 4.23 -7.70
N ASN A 90 -3.34 3.03 -8.28
CA ASN A 90 -4.31 1.97 -8.05
C ASN A 90 -3.65 0.82 -7.31
N THR A 91 -4.10 0.53 -6.10
CA THR A 91 -3.62 -0.59 -5.29
C THR A 91 -4.68 -1.68 -5.27
N LYS A 92 -4.31 -2.88 -5.74
CA LYS A 92 -5.15 -4.07 -5.84
C LYS A 92 -4.64 -5.17 -4.92
N ASP A 93 -5.51 -6.14 -4.68
CA ASP A 93 -5.20 -7.34 -3.90
C ASP A 93 -4.72 -6.99 -2.48
N LEU A 94 -5.42 -6.02 -1.86
CA LEU A 94 -5.05 -5.50 -0.54
C LEU A 94 -4.95 -6.64 0.47
N LEU A 95 -3.89 -6.65 1.25
CA LEU A 95 -3.68 -7.65 2.30
C LEU A 95 -4.47 -7.24 3.54
N LEU A 96 -5.64 -7.86 3.76
CA LEU A 96 -6.55 -7.52 4.85
C LEU A 96 -6.92 -8.74 5.70
N GLN A 97 -7.14 -8.51 7.00
CA GLN A 97 -7.83 -9.48 7.86
C GLN A 97 -9.33 -9.30 7.71
N VAL A 98 -9.99 -10.32 7.20
CA VAL A 98 -11.45 -10.32 7.01
C VAL A 98 -12.13 -11.26 7.99
N PRO A 99 -13.32 -10.90 8.51
CA PRO A 99 -14.08 -11.78 9.39
C PRO A 99 -14.55 -13.03 8.62
N VAL A 100 -14.51 -14.18 9.29
CA VAL A 100 -15.02 -15.44 8.75
C VAL A 100 -16.22 -15.94 9.56
N PRO A 101 -17.11 -16.79 9.00
CA PRO A 101 -18.23 -17.34 9.76
C PRO A 101 -17.75 -18.11 10.99
N ALA A 102 -18.41 -17.91 12.14
CA ALA A 102 -18.04 -18.57 13.39
C ALA A 102 -18.09 -20.11 13.31
N THR A 103 -18.88 -20.67 12.38
CA THR A 103 -18.91 -22.11 12.09
C THR A 103 -17.58 -22.67 11.60
N SER A 104 -16.68 -21.82 11.11
CA SER A 104 -15.31 -22.21 10.75
C SER A 104 -14.43 -22.52 11.96
N GLY A 105 -14.81 -22.05 13.16
CA GLY A 105 -13.99 -22.15 14.37
C GLY A 105 -13.00 -21.00 14.56
N TYR A 106 -13.03 -19.98 13.68
CA TYR A 106 -12.08 -18.87 13.67
C TYR A 106 -12.79 -17.51 13.57
N SER A 107 -12.06 -16.44 13.89
CA SER A 107 -12.58 -15.06 13.84
C SER A 107 -12.23 -14.33 12.53
N THR A 108 -11.00 -14.49 12.05
CA THR A 108 -10.49 -13.78 10.87
C THR A 108 -9.53 -14.62 10.05
N ILE A 109 -9.37 -14.29 8.76
CA ILE A 109 -8.32 -14.81 7.89
C ILE A 109 -7.66 -13.66 7.11
N TRP A 110 -6.37 -13.78 6.80
CA TRP A 110 -5.70 -12.89 5.85
C TRP A 110 -6.06 -13.24 4.42
N GLN A 111 -6.45 -12.26 3.62
CA GLN A 111 -6.82 -12.45 2.22
C GLN A 111 -6.40 -11.24 1.38
N ASN A 112 -6.06 -11.49 0.11
CA ASN A 112 -5.99 -10.45 -0.91
C ASN A 112 -7.41 -10.06 -1.32
N ILE A 113 -7.90 -8.92 -0.85
CA ILE A 113 -9.25 -8.47 -1.13
C ILE A 113 -9.38 -6.95 -1.08
N GLY A 114 -10.04 -6.39 -2.09
CA GLY A 114 -10.31 -4.96 -2.20
C GLY A 114 -9.33 -4.25 -3.12
N GLU A 115 -9.68 -3.00 -3.42
CA GLU A 115 -8.92 -2.10 -4.28
C GLU A 115 -9.09 -0.66 -3.78
N VAL A 116 -8.03 0.14 -3.87
CA VAL A 116 -8.05 1.57 -3.56
C VAL A 116 -7.42 2.35 -4.71
N GLU A 117 -8.12 3.40 -5.16
CA GLU A 117 -7.61 4.40 -6.10
C GLU A 117 -7.28 5.68 -5.32
N ASN A 118 -6.05 6.17 -5.48
CA ASN A 118 -5.63 7.50 -5.07
C ASN A 118 -5.20 8.29 -6.31
N LYS A 119 -5.79 9.46 -6.52
CA LYS A 119 -5.40 10.36 -7.61
C LYS A 119 -5.40 11.78 -7.12
N GLY A 120 -4.53 12.59 -7.69
CA GLY A 120 -4.35 13.96 -7.23
C GLY A 120 -3.59 14.82 -8.23
N PHE A 121 -3.80 16.12 -8.08
CA PHE A 121 -2.95 17.14 -8.67
C PHE A 121 -2.08 17.74 -7.58
N GLU A 122 -0.79 17.86 -7.86
CA GLU A 122 0.19 18.53 -7.03
C GLU A 122 0.74 19.73 -7.80
N PHE A 123 0.96 20.83 -7.08
CA PHE A 123 1.67 21.98 -7.63
C PHE A 123 2.65 22.51 -6.60
N THR A 124 3.82 22.92 -7.06
CA THR A 124 4.85 23.55 -6.25
C THR A 124 5.39 24.76 -6.97
N THR A 125 5.56 25.87 -6.23
CA THR A 125 6.20 27.08 -6.74
C THR A 125 7.37 27.46 -5.86
N ILE A 126 8.51 27.75 -6.48
CA ILE A 126 9.72 28.21 -5.81
C ILE A 126 10.14 29.54 -6.44
N ALA A 127 10.33 30.56 -5.62
CA ALA A 127 10.77 31.89 -6.05
C ALA A 127 12.02 32.33 -5.27
N SER A 128 12.94 33.01 -5.95
CA SER A 128 14.23 33.51 -5.42
C SER A 128 14.48 34.97 -5.74
#